data_AF-A0A7X5DAV1-F1
#
_entry.id   AF-A0A7X5DAV1-F1
#
_cell.length_a   1.000
_cell.length_b   1.000
_cell.length_c   1.000
_cell.angle_alpha   90.00
_cell.angle_beta   90.00
_cell.angle_gamma   90.00
#
_symmetry.space_group_name_H-M   'P 1'
#
loop_
_entity.id
_entity.type
_entity.pdbx_description
1 polymer ?
#
loop_
_entity_poly.entity_id
_entity_poly.type
_entity_poly.pdbx_seq_one_letter_code
_entity_poly.pdbx_strand_id
1 'polypeptide(L)' 'MKQVMVKLEDELQKEAKIEAIRQNKSLTQYVSDLVKKELETKKEQTQ' A
#
# COMPACT_ATOMS: atom_id res chain seq x y z
N MET A 1 -6.72 8.88 13.64
CA MET A 1 -5.85 8.42 12.53
C MET A 1 -4.50 9.12 12.66
N LYS A 2 -3.40 8.46 12.28
CA LYS A 2 -2.06 9.07 12.24
C LYS A 2 -1.64 9.29 10.78
N GLN A 3 -0.93 10.36 10.48
CA GLN A 3 -0.44 10.68 9.13
C GLN A 3 1.06 10.39 9.04
N VAL A 4 1.48 9.76 7.93
CA VAL A 4 2.88 9.49 7.61
C VAL A 4 3.17 10.06 6.22
N MET A 5 4.33 10.68 6.05
CA MET A 5 4.82 11.15 4.76
C MET A 5 5.93 10.22 4.28
N VAL A 6 5.83 9.77 3.02
CA VAL A 6 6.83 8.91 2.39
C VAL A 6 7.26 9.55 1.07
N LYS A 7 8.54 9.39 0.72
CA LYS A 7 9.04 9.72 -0.61
C LYS A 7 9.09 8.43 -1.41
N LEU A 8 8.49 8.45 -2.60
CA LEU A 8 8.47 7.33 -3.53
C LEU A 8 9.14 7.81 -4.82
N GLU A 9 9.74 6.88 -5.55
CA GLU A 9 10.17 7.14 -6.92
C GLU A 9 8.95 7.45 -7.79
N ASP A 10 9.13 8.34 -8.78
CA ASP A 10 8.03 8.83 -9.61
C ASP A 10 7.31 7.69 -10.35
N GLU A 11 8.05 6.70 -10.82
CA GLU A 11 7.48 5.53 -11.52
C GLU A 11 6.61 4.70 -10.57
N LEU A 12 7.15 4.37 -9.39
CA LEU A 12 6.42 3.63 -8.36
C LEU A 12 5.14 4.37 -7.93
N GLN A 13 5.20 5.70 -7.78
CA GLN A 13 4.02 6.50 -7.43
C GLN A 13 2.94 6.43 -8.51
N LYS A 14 3.32 6.48 -9.80
CA LYS A 14 2.38 6.39 -10.93
C LYS A 14 1.74 5.01 -11.01
N GLU A 15 2.55 3.95 -10.93
CA GLU A 15 2.04 2.57 -10.97
C GLU A 15 1.10 2.30 -9.82
N ALA A 16 1.47 2.68 -8.59
CA ALA A 16 0.61 2.52 -7.42
C ALA A 16 -0.73 3.27 -7.57
N LYS A 17 -0.73 4.45 -8.22
CA LYS A 17 -1.95 5.20 -8.48
C LYS A 17 -2.84 4.51 -9.52
N ILE A 18 -2.27 3.97 -10.58
CA ILE A 18 -3.01 3.21 -11.60
C ILE A 18 -3.65 1.96 -10.98
N GLU A 19 -2.89 1.22 -10.18
CA GLU A 19 -3.39 0.02 -9.49
C GLU A 19 -4.50 0.35 -8.49
N ALA A 20 -4.37 1.45 -7.74
CA ALA A 20 -5.43 1.90 -6.85
C ALA A 20 -6.73 2.21 -7.61
N ILE A 21 -6.63 2.90 -8.75
CA ILE A 21 -7.79 3.20 -9.61
C ILE A 21 -8.42 1.92 -10.16
N ARG A 22 -7.61 0.96 -10.64
CA ARG A 22 -8.09 -0.35 -11.12
C ARG A 22 -8.89 -1.13 -10.07
N GLN A 23 -8.61 -0.90 -8.80
CA GLN A 23 -9.31 -1.54 -7.67
C GLN A 23 -10.44 -0.67 -7.08
N ASN A 24 -10.81 0.45 -7.71
CA ASN A 24 -11.76 1.44 -7.16
C ASN A 24 -11.38 1.92 -5.75
N LYS A 25 -10.09 2.11 -5.48
CA LYS A 25 -9.56 2.57 -4.19
C LYS A 25 -8.83 3.90 -4.33
N SER A 26 -8.74 4.64 -3.23
CA SER A 26 -7.75 5.72 -3.11
C SER A 26 -6.34 5.15 -3.00
N LEU A 27 -5.32 5.91 -3.41
CA LEU A 27 -3.92 5.52 -3.26
C LEU A 27 -3.58 5.19 -1.79
N THR A 28 -4.10 5.96 -0.84
CA THR A 28 -3.89 5.72 0.60
C THR A 28 -4.49 4.40 1.06
N GLN A 29 -5.70 4.05 0.59
CA GLN A 29 -6.30 2.76 0.92
C GLN A 29 -5.52 1.60 0.30
N TYR A 30 -5.14 1.73 -0.98
CA TYR A 30 -4.33 0.73 -1.66
C TYR A 30 -3.01 0.44 -0.93
N VAL A 31 -2.26 1.49 -0.57
CA VAL A 31 -1.00 1.33 0.18
C VAL A 31 -1.25 0.76 1.58
N SER A 32 -2.31 1.19 2.26
CA SER A 32 -2.66 0.67 3.58
C SER A 32 -2.99 -0.83 3.54
N ASP A 33 -3.72 -1.27 2.50
CA ASP A 33 -4.08 -2.68 2.31
C ASP A 33 -2.84 -3.53 2.01
N LEU A 34 -1.91 -3.04 1.18
CA LEU A 34 -0.63 -3.70 0.93
C LEU A 34 0.17 -3.89 2.22
N VAL A 35 0.30 -2.82 3.02
CA VAL A 35 1.04 -2.88 4.29
C VAL A 35 0.39 -3.86 5.27
N LYS A 36 -0.95 -3.88 5.36
CA LYS A 36 -1.66 -4.84 6.22
C LYS A 36 -1.42 -6.27 5.78
N LYS A 37 -1.57 -6.56 4.48
CA LYS A 37 -1.36 -7.90 3.93
C LYS A 37 0.04 -8.41 4.22
N GLU A 38 1.07 -7.59 3.99
CA GLU A 38 2.46 -7.96 4.29
C GLU A 38 2.69 -8.22 5.78
N LEU A 39 2.09 -7.43 6.67
CA LEU A 39 2.17 -7.62 8.11
C LEU A 39 1.45 -8.90 8.58
N GLU A 40 0.35 -9.28 7.93
CA GLU A 40 -0.37 -10.53 8.20
C GLU A 40 0.45 -11.73 7.73
N THR A 41 0.94 -11.72 6.48
CA THR A 41 1.77 -12.81 5.94
C THR A 41 3.04 -13.05 6.75
N LYS A 42 3.70 -11.99 7.23
CA LYS A 42 4.88 -12.14 8.11
C LYS A 42 4.55 -12.80 9.46
N LYS A 43 3.37 -12.54 10.01
CA LYS A 43 2.95 -13.19 11.26
C LYS A 43 2.71 -14.68 11.06
N GLU A 44 2.06 -15.06 9.95
CA GLU A 44 1.81 -16.46 9.61
C GLU A 44 3.11 -17.25 9.37
N GLN A 45 4.14 -16.62 8.77
CA GLN A 45 5.44 -17.27 8.53
C GLN A 45 6.31 -17.43 9.79
N THR A 46 5.97 -16.76 10.88
CA THR A 46 6.73 -16.81 12.15
C THR A 46 6.06 -17.71 13.20
N GLN A 47 4.87 -18.26 12.90
CA GLN A 47 4.15 -19.24 13.72
C GLN A 47 4.36 -20.66 13.20
#